data_AF-A0A7Z7C956-F1
#
_entry.id   AF-A0A7Z7C956-F1
#
_cell.length_a   1.000
_cell.length_b   1.000
_cell.length_c   1.000
_cell.angle_alpha   90.00
_cell.angle_beta   90.00
_cell.angle_gamma   90.00
#
_symmetry.space_group_name_H-M   'P 1'
#
loop_
_entity.id
_entity.type
_entity.pdbx_description
1 polymer ?
#
loop_
_entity_poly.entity_id
_entity_poly.type
_entity_poly.pdbx_seq_one_letter_code
_entity_poly.pdbx_strand_id
1 'polypeptide(L)'
;MVRAKLFYRLFIFQFDLFQEYSIDMENLIRAQSTSQLERMQKLAEEYSLEEQDEFWEYNMDRVNQLTVDYPNLLRSSILTSVITELEDTIVKIHKDLQDNSNLEIVSIGNKQLSGSTIERALQSIHQVIPLSELYESSNWKDLQLLLAIRNRVVHSRGVVHPVDYKELFDKLKYFEKIDTRTFRLDTYHQLLFLENSSDFIINTCKLLLDSVVKIILVYTEAKRNL
;
A
#
# COMPACT_ATOMS: atom_id res chain seq x y z
N MET A 1 -22.75 -13.67 -17.68
CA MET A 1 -21.75 -12.83 -18.38
C MET A 1 -20.77 -12.32 -17.33
N VAL A 2 -19.49 -12.65 -17.47
CA VAL A 2 -18.42 -12.20 -16.56
C VAL A 2 -18.39 -10.66 -16.49
N ARG A 3 -18.50 -10.12 -15.28
CA ARG A 3 -18.55 -8.70 -14.94
C ARG A 3 -17.19 -8.12 -14.56
N ALA A 4 -16.09 -8.83 -14.79
CA ALA A 4 -14.73 -8.36 -14.52
C ALA A 4 -14.44 -6.94 -15.06
N LYS A 5 -14.92 -6.59 -16.27
CA LYS A 5 -14.77 -5.22 -16.83
C LYS A 5 -15.46 -4.15 -15.97
N LEU A 6 -16.61 -4.48 -15.36
CA LEU A 6 -17.34 -3.55 -14.47
C LEU A 6 -16.58 -3.37 -13.16
N PHE A 7 -16.16 -4.45 -12.52
CA PHE A 7 -15.40 -4.35 -11.26
C PHE A 7 -14.09 -3.61 -11.44
N TYR A 8 -13.37 -3.88 -12.54
CA TYR A 8 -12.18 -3.12 -12.90
C TYR A 8 -12.46 -1.62 -13.03
N ARG A 9 -13.51 -1.22 -13.75
CA ARG A 9 -13.84 0.21 -13.92
C ARG A 9 -14.19 0.89 -12.59
N LEU A 10 -14.99 0.23 -11.75
CA LEU A 10 -15.32 0.74 -10.42
C LEU A 10 -14.05 0.91 -9.56
N PHE A 11 -13.13 -0.04 -9.69
CA PHE A 11 -11.86 0.01 -8.99
C PHE A 11 -10.93 1.11 -9.47
N ILE A 12 -10.80 1.31 -10.79
CA ILE A 12 -9.99 2.40 -11.34
C ILE A 12 -10.49 3.75 -10.84
N PHE A 13 -11.80 3.96 -10.82
CA PHE A 13 -12.39 5.17 -10.23
C PHE A 13 -12.02 5.33 -8.75
N GLN A 14 -12.10 4.26 -7.96
CA GLN A 14 -11.72 4.29 -6.55
C GLN A 14 -10.23 4.59 -6.33
N PHE A 15 -9.36 4.14 -7.24
CA PHE A 15 -7.93 4.42 -7.20
C PHE A 15 -7.58 5.85 -7.57
N ASP A 16 -8.27 6.40 -8.56
CA ASP A 16 -8.13 7.81 -8.91
C ASP A 16 -8.59 8.68 -7.73
N LEU A 17 -9.66 8.28 -7.02
CA LEU A 17 -10.08 8.92 -5.76
C LEU A 17 -9.02 8.82 -4.65
N PHE A 18 -8.39 7.64 -4.46
CA PHE A 18 -7.30 7.51 -3.48
C PHE A 18 -6.11 8.40 -3.82
N GLN A 19 -5.80 8.53 -5.12
CA GLN A 19 -4.71 9.38 -5.60
C GLN A 19 -5.01 10.86 -5.30
N GLU A 20 -6.20 11.34 -5.66
CA GLU A 20 -6.66 12.70 -5.37
C GLU A 20 -6.65 12.97 -3.86
N TYR A 21 -7.26 12.08 -3.07
CA TYR A 21 -7.28 12.18 -1.62
C TYR A 21 -5.88 12.24 -1.00
N SER A 22 -4.96 11.38 -1.46
CA SER A 22 -3.58 11.39 -0.98
C SER A 22 -2.92 12.73 -1.24
N ILE A 23 -3.06 13.27 -2.46
CA ILE A 23 -2.46 14.55 -2.84
C ILE A 23 -3.03 15.70 -2.00
N ASP A 24 -4.35 15.77 -1.86
CA ASP A 24 -5.03 16.82 -1.12
C ASP A 24 -4.63 16.81 0.37
N MET A 25 -4.59 15.63 0.98
CA MET A 25 -4.22 15.48 2.38
C MET A 25 -2.73 15.73 2.63
N GLU A 26 -1.84 15.30 1.73
CA GLU A 26 -0.41 15.64 1.81
C GLU A 26 -0.20 17.15 1.73
N ASN A 27 -0.89 17.83 0.82
CA ASN A 27 -0.81 19.28 0.68
C ASN A 27 -1.35 20.00 1.92
N LEU A 28 -2.47 19.52 2.48
CA LEU A 28 -3.04 20.08 3.71
C LEU A 28 -2.10 19.91 4.90
N ILE A 29 -1.57 18.70 5.12
CA ILE A 29 -0.62 18.42 6.20
C ILE A 29 0.61 19.29 6.03
N ARG A 30 1.18 19.36 4.83
CA ARG A 30 2.35 20.19 4.55
C ARG A 30 2.09 21.66 4.85
N ALA A 31 0.99 22.22 4.33
CA ALA A 31 0.64 23.62 4.55
C ALA A 31 0.44 23.95 6.03
N GLN A 32 -0.27 23.08 6.76
CA GLN A 32 -0.50 23.25 8.19
C GLN A 32 0.79 23.11 8.99
N SER A 33 1.62 22.10 8.72
CA SER A 33 2.90 21.90 9.38
C SER A 33 3.84 23.08 9.16
N THR A 34 3.97 23.57 7.91
CA THR A 34 4.77 24.76 7.62
C THR A 34 4.28 25.98 8.39
N SER A 35 2.97 26.28 8.34
CA SER A 35 2.40 27.42 9.07
C SER A 35 2.61 27.34 10.58
N GLN A 36 2.50 26.14 11.16
CA GLN A 36 2.74 25.92 12.59
C GLN A 36 4.21 26.07 12.96
N LEU A 37 5.12 25.51 12.16
CA LEU A 37 6.56 25.63 12.38
C LEU A 37 7.02 27.09 12.25
N GLU A 38 6.51 27.85 11.27
CA GLU A 38 6.77 29.28 11.14
C GLU A 38 6.27 30.07 12.36
N ARG A 39 5.11 29.71 12.91
CA ARG A 39 4.60 30.33 14.14
C ARG A 39 5.49 30.01 15.33
N MET A 40 5.94 28.76 15.46
CA MET A 40 6.85 28.35 16.52
C MET A 40 8.20 29.04 16.41
N GLN A 41 8.73 29.21 15.20
CA GLN A 41 9.96 29.97 14.94
C GLN A 41 9.83 31.42 15.40
N LYS A 42 8.73 32.09 15.06
CA LYS A 42 8.47 33.47 15.52
C LYS A 42 8.36 33.58 17.04
N LEU A 43 7.74 32.59 17.68
CA LEU A 43 7.67 32.53 19.15
C LEU A 43 9.05 32.30 19.76
N ALA A 44 9.88 31.43 19.18
CA ALA A 44 11.25 31.20 19.64
C ALA A 44 12.09 32.49 19.57
N GLU A 45 11.89 33.31 18.54
CA GLU A 45 12.57 34.61 18.36
C GLU A 45 12.22 35.64 19.45
N GLU A 46 11.14 35.45 20.21
CA GLU A 46 10.79 36.30 21.36
C GLU A 46 11.64 35.97 22.62
N TYR A 47 12.32 34.83 22.63
CA TYR A 47 13.21 34.38 23.71
C TYR A 47 14.67 34.75 23.45
N SER A 48 15.46 34.83 24.52
CA SER A 48 16.92 34.96 24.40
C SER A 48 17.53 33.72 23.74
N LEU A 49 18.75 33.83 23.23
CA LEU A 49 19.44 32.71 22.56
C LEU A 49 19.61 31.48 23.46
N GLU A 50 19.81 31.66 24.77
CA GLU A 50 19.92 30.55 25.72
C GLU A 50 18.56 29.88 25.97
N GLU A 51 17.47 30.65 25.98
CA GLU A 51 16.10 30.14 26.18
C GLU A 51 15.50 29.51 24.91
N GLN A 52 16.04 29.81 23.73
CA GLN A 52 15.60 29.21 22.47
C GLN A 52 15.85 27.70 22.41
N ASP A 53 16.97 27.24 22.97
CA ASP A 53 17.29 25.82 23.03
C ASP A 53 16.26 25.09 23.91
N GLU A 54 15.93 25.65 25.08
CA GLU A 54 14.89 25.11 25.97
C GLU A 54 13.50 25.11 25.31
N PHE A 55 13.17 26.17 24.56
CA PHE A 55 11.93 26.26 23.79
C PHE A 55 11.81 25.12 22.79
N TRP A 56 12.86 24.84 22.02
CA TRP A 56 12.83 23.78 21.01
C TRP A 56 12.85 22.39 21.63
N GLU A 57 13.58 22.18 22.73
CA GLU A 57 13.54 20.93 23.48
C GLU A 57 12.12 20.63 23.97
N TYR A 58 11.46 21.62 24.59
CA TYR A 58 10.09 21.48 25.07
C TYR A 58 9.08 21.19 23.94
N ASN A 59 9.33 21.73 22.75
CA ASN A 59 8.43 21.59 21.60
C ASN A 59 8.82 20.48 20.62
N MET A 60 9.88 19.71 20.90
CA MET A 60 10.40 18.71 19.97
C MET A 60 9.35 17.65 19.60
N ASP A 61 8.55 17.21 20.56
CA ASP A 61 7.43 16.29 20.32
C ASP A 61 6.42 16.86 19.32
N ARG A 62 6.13 18.16 19.42
CA ARG A 62 5.20 18.81 18.50
C ARG A 62 5.79 18.91 17.09
N VAL A 63 7.08 19.20 16.98
CA VAL A 63 7.79 19.20 15.70
C VAL A 63 7.76 17.80 15.07
N ASN A 64 8.03 16.75 15.85
CA ASN A 64 7.96 15.37 15.40
C ASN A 64 6.55 14.98 14.93
N GLN A 65 5.51 15.38 15.66
CA GLN A 65 4.13 15.13 15.24
C GLN A 65 3.81 15.73 13.86
N LEU A 66 4.24 16.98 13.65
CA LEU A 66 3.96 17.74 12.43
C LEU A 66 4.74 17.23 11.21
N THR A 67 5.99 16.82 11.43
CA THR A 67 6.94 16.50 10.34
C THR A 67 7.07 15.00 10.07
N VAL A 68 6.75 14.15 11.06
CA VAL A 68 6.90 12.70 10.98
C VAL A 68 5.57 11.99 11.20
N ASP A 69 4.92 12.18 12.36
CA ASP A 69 3.79 11.32 12.74
C ASP A 69 2.57 11.50 11.85
N TYR A 70 2.16 12.75 11.56
CA TYR A 70 0.99 13.01 10.72
C TYR A 70 1.16 12.51 9.28
N PRO A 71 2.26 12.82 8.56
CA PRO A 71 2.50 12.21 7.25
C PRO A 71 2.54 10.67 7.31
N ASN A 72 3.21 10.10 8.31
CA ASN A 72 3.34 8.66 8.45
C ASN A 72 1.98 7.98 8.70
N LEU A 73 1.13 8.60 9.51
CA LEU A 73 -0.24 8.13 9.78
C LEU A 73 -1.11 8.19 8.52
N LEU A 74 -1.03 9.29 7.75
CA LEU A 74 -1.75 9.39 6.48
C LEU A 74 -1.34 8.26 5.53
N ARG A 75 -0.05 8.13 5.25
CA ARG A 75 0.48 7.17 4.27
C ARG A 75 0.25 5.72 4.66
N SER A 76 0.37 5.38 5.95
CA SER A 76 0.04 4.04 6.46
C SER A 76 -1.47 3.73 6.41
N SER A 77 -2.33 4.75 6.55
CA SER A 77 -3.77 4.58 6.35
C SER A 77 -4.14 4.39 4.88
N ILE A 78 -3.43 5.05 3.95
CA ILE A 78 -3.53 4.81 2.50
C ILE A 78 -3.13 3.37 2.17
N LEU A 79 -1.98 2.89 2.68
CA LEU A 79 -1.57 1.47 2.51
C LEU A 79 -2.69 0.51 2.86
N THR A 80 -3.27 0.70 4.05
CA THR A 80 -4.29 -0.21 4.57
C THR A 80 -5.56 -0.14 3.74
N SER A 81 -6.01 1.06 3.38
CA SER A 81 -7.23 1.29 2.62
C SER A 81 -7.13 0.74 1.19
N VAL A 82 -6.03 1.04 0.50
CA VAL A 82 -5.79 0.62 -0.89
C VAL A 82 -5.67 -0.90 -1.01
N ILE A 83 -4.94 -1.56 -0.09
CA ILE A 83 -4.85 -3.03 -0.06
C ILE A 83 -6.21 -3.66 0.24
N THR A 84 -6.99 -3.08 1.15
CA THR A 84 -8.33 -3.61 1.48
C THR A 84 -9.25 -3.52 0.26
N GLU A 85 -9.24 -2.41 -0.47
CA GLU A 85 -10.03 -2.26 -1.69
C GLU A 85 -9.59 -3.24 -2.79
N LEU A 86 -8.27 -3.45 -2.93
CA LEU A 86 -7.71 -4.45 -3.85
C LEU A 86 -8.19 -5.86 -3.48
N GLU A 87 -8.13 -6.21 -2.20
CA GLU A 87 -8.61 -7.50 -1.69
C GLU A 87 -10.08 -7.70 -2.03
N ASP A 88 -10.94 -6.75 -1.68
CA ASP A 88 -12.38 -6.80 -1.96
C ASP A 88 -12.66 -6.95 -3.45
N THR A 89 -11.90 -6.25 -4.30
CA THR A 89 -12.08 -6.29 -5.75
C THR A 89 -11.64 -7.62 -6.36
N ILE A 90 -10.50 -8.15 -5.93
CA ILE A 90 -10.03 -9.47 -6.36
C ILE A 90 -11.02 -10.55 -5.92
N VAL A 91 -11.57 -10.46 -4.70
CA VAL A 91 -12.61 -11.38 -4.21
C VAL A 91 -13.89 -11.27 -5.04
N LYS A 92 -14.35 -10.07 -5.41
CA LYS A 92 -15.51 -9.88 -6.30
C LYS A 92 -15.27 -10.50 -7.68
N ILE A 93 -14.08 -10.33 -8.25
CA ILE A 93 -13.70 -10.93 -9.53
C ILE A 93 -13.68 -12.46 -9.43
N HIS A 94 -13.04 -13.00 -8.39
CA HIS A 94 -13.00 -14.44 -8.12
C HIS A 94 -14.41 -15.03 -8.05
N LYS A 95 -15.27 -14.42 -7.23
CA LYS A 95 -16.66 -14.86 -7.07
C LYS A 95 -17.45 -14.79 -8.36
N ASP A 96 -17.29 -13.74 -9.16
CA ASP A 96 -17.97 -13.63 -10.45
C ASP A 96 -17.49 -14.66 -11.46
N LEU A 97 -16.19 -15.01 -11.47
CA LEU A 97 -15.70 -16.13 -12.26
C LEU A 97 -16.31 -17.45 -11.77
N GLN A 98 -16.42 -17.67 -10.47
CA GLN A 98 -17.01 -18.88 -9.91
C GLN A 98 -18.52 -18.99 -10.23
N ASP A 99 -19.28 -17.91 -10.07
CA ASP A 99 -20.75 -17.93 -10.18
C ASP A 99 -21.23 -17.79 -11.63
N ASN A 100 -20.50 -17.06 -12.48
CA ASN A 100 -20.98 -16.63 -13.80
C ASN A 100 -20.15 -17.13 -14.97
N SER A 101 -19.21 -18.05 -14.75
CA SER A 101 -18.43 -18.71 -15.80
C SER A 101 -18.54 -20.22 -15.74
N ASN A 102 -18.29 -20.90 -16.88
CA ASN A 102 -18.21 -22.36 -16.95
C ASN A 102 -16.79 -22.85 -16.58
N LEU A 103 -16.14 -22.20 -15.61
CA LEU A 103 -14.80 -22.54 -15.14
C LEU A 103 -14.92 -23.19 -13.76
N GLU A 104 -14.17 -24.26 -13.53
CA GLU A 104 -14.14 -24.95 -12.23
C GLU A 104 -13.21 -24.21 -11.25
N ILE A 105 -13.62 -23.00 -10.86
CA ILE A 105 -12.90 -22.17 -9.90
C ILE A 105 -13.15 -22.70 -8.49
N VAL A 106 -12.08 -23.12 -7.81
CA VAL A 106 -12.15 -23.58 -6.41
C VAL A 106 -12.48 -22.42 -5.45
N SER A 107 -13.10 -22.73 -4.31
CA SER A 107 -13.35 -21.70 -3.28
C SER A 107 -12.05 -21.16 -2.67
N ILE A 108 -12.03 -19.86 -2.33
CA ILE A 108 -10.90 -19.21 -1.62
C ILE A 108 -10.57 -19.90 -0.28
N GLY A 109 -11.58 -20.51 0.36
CA GLY A 109 -11.41 -21.27 1.61
C GLY A 109 -10.80 -22.66 1.43
N ASN A 110 -10.44 -23.07 0.22
CA ASN A 110 -9.82 -24.36 -0.03
C ASN A 110 -8.47 -24.47 0.69
N LYS A 111 -8.27 -25.54 1.46
CA LYS A 111 -7.07 -25.81 2.27
C LYS A 111 -5.77 -25.94 1.47
N GLN A 112 -5.87 -26.16 0.16
CA GLN A 112 -4.70 -26.23 -0.74
C GLN A 112 -4.15 -24.84 -1.10
N LEU A 113 -4.92 -23.78 -0.87
CA LEU A 113 -4.52 -22.41 -1.14
C LEU A 113 -3.88 -21.80 0.11
N SER A 114 -2.83 -21.01 -0.06
CA SER A 114 -2.06 -20.44 1.06
C SER A 114 -1.73 -18.97 0.84
N GLY A 115 -1.55 -18.25 1.95
CA GLY A 115 -1.23 -16.82 1.96
C GLY A 115 -2.43 -15.93 2.31
N SER A 116 -2.29 -14.66 1.97
CA SER A 116 -3.33 -13.62 2.07
C SER A 116 -4.58 -13.97 1.25
N THR A 117 -5.67 -13.25 1.47
CA THR A 117 -6.91 -13.42 0.67
C THR A 117 -6.66 -13.15 -0.82
N ILE A 118 -5.90 -12.10 -1.15
CA ILE A 118 -5.50 -11.81 -2.54
C ILE A 118 -4.73 -12.99 -3.15
N GLU A 119 -3.71 -13.50 -2.45
CA GLU A 119 -2.91 -14.64 -2.92
C GLU A 119 -3.77 -15.89 -3.15
N ARG A 120 -4.64 -16.23 -2.20
CA ARG A 120 -5.53 -17.40 -2.33
C ARG A 120 -6.50 -17.26 -3.49
N ALA A 121 -7.10 -16.07 -3.67
CA ALA A 121 -8.01 -15.81 -4.78
C ALA A 121 -7.29 -15.93 -6.14
N LEU A 122 -6.09 -15.36 -6.26
CA LEU A 122 -5.29 -15.44 -7.49
C LEU A 122 -4.74 -16.86 -7.74
N GLN A 123 -4.34 -17.60 -6.71
CA GLN A 123 -3.96 -19.02 -6.84
C GLN A 123 -5.15 -19.86 -7.34
N SER A 124 -6.34 -19.61 -6.81
CA SER A 124 -7.56 -20.29 -7.26
C SER A 124 -7.88 -19.98 -8.74
N ILE A 125 -7.78 -18.71 -9.15
CA ILE A 125 -7.94 -18.32 -10.55
C ILE A 125 -6.85 -18.98 -11.41
N HIS A 126 -5.62 -19.04 -10.91
CA HIS A 126 -4.46 -19.57 -11.63
C HIS A 126 -4.63 -21.03 -12.06
N GLN A 127 -5.35 -21.84 -11.27
CA GLN A 127 -5.60 -23.25 -11.57
C GLN A 127 -6.35 -23.45 -12.90
N VAL A 128 -7.09 -22.43 -13.36
CA VAL A 128 -7.88 -22.49 -14.60
C VAL A 128 -7.43 -21.47 -15.64
N ILE A 129 -7.04 -20.27 -15.20
CA ILE A 129 -6.55 -19.18 -16.05
C ILE A 129 -5.05 -18.99 -15.75
N PRO A 130 -4.13 -19.28 -16.67
CA PRO A 130 -2.69 -19.13 -16.41
C PRO A 130 -2.32 -17.69 -16.04
N LEU A 131 -1.77 -17.50 -14.84
CA LEU A 131 -1.29 -16.23 -14.29
C LEU A 131 0.24 -16.24 -14.10
N SER A 132 0.97 -17.14 -14.75
CA SER A 132 2.42 -17.31 -14.54
C SER A 132 3.20 -16.01 -14.77
N GLU A 133 2.85 -15.28 -15.84
CA GLU A 133 3.46 -13.97 -16.15
C GLU A 133 3.24 -12.93 -15.04
N LEU A 134 2.09 -12.98 -14.35
CA LEU A 134 1.80 -12.11 -13.22
C LEU A 134 2.75 -12.41 -12.06
N TYR A 135 2.94 -13.69 -11.70
CA TYR A 135 3.77 -14.09 -10.57
C TYR A 135 5.26 -13.80 -10.77
N GLU A 136 5.72 -13.74 -12.03
CA GLU A 136 7.09 -13.38 -12.38
C GLU A 136 7.33 -11.87 -12.42
N SER A 137 6.25 -11.07 -12.51
CA SER A 137 6.32 -9.61 -12.66
C SER A 137 6.89 -8.88 -11.42
N SER A 138 7.44 -7.69 -11.64
CA SER A 138 7.85 -6.80 -10.54
C SER A 138 6.66 -6.37 -9.69
N ASN A 139 5.51 -6.10 -10.32
CA ASN A 139 4.28 -5.66 -9.63
C ASN A 139 3.83 -6.67 -8.57
N TRP A 140 3.98 -7.97 -8.84
CA TRP A 140 3.70 -9.02 -7.86
C TRP A 140 4.65 -8.96 -6.67
N LYS A 141 5.95 -8.81 -6.93
CA LYS A 141 6.97 -8.72 -5.87
C LYS A 141 6.76 -7.48 -5.00
N ASP A 142 6.41 -6.36 -5.63
CA ASP A 142 6.09 -5.11 -4.94
C ASP A 142 4.83 -5.28 -4.09
N LEU A 143 3.77 -5.93 -4.60
CA LEU A 143 2.59 -6.25 -3.81
C LEU A 143 2.94 -7.12 -2.59
N GLN A 144 3.78 -8.14 -2.77
CA GLN A 144 4.21 -9.01 -1.66
C GLN A 144 4.93 -8.21 -0.56
N LEU A 145 5.79 -7.25 -0.96
CA LEU A 145 6.40 -6.31 -0.02
C LEU A 145 5.32 -5.48 0.70
N LEU A 146 4.37 -4.89 -0.03
CA LEU A 146 3.30 -4.08 0.55
C LEU A 146 2.40 -4.87 1.51
N LEU A 147 2.07 -6.12 1.20
CA LEU A 147 1.32 -7.02 2.09
C LEU A 147 2.08 -7.30 3.39
N ALA A 148 3.39 -7.55 3.28
CA ALA A 148 4.25 -7.76 4.44
C ALA A 148 4.32 -6.49 5.31
N ILE A 149 4.52 -5.31 4.69
CA ILE A 149 4.50 -4.01 5.38
C ILE A 149 3.16 -3.77 6.07
N ARG A 150 2.04 -3.97 5.37
CA ARG A 150 0.69 -3.77 5.91
C ARG A 150 0.45 -4.64 7.13
N ASN A 151 0.90 -5.89 7.13
CA ASN A 151 0.79 -6.76 8.29
C ASN A 151 1.57 -6.21 9.50
N ARG A 152 2.75 -5.60 9.28
CA ARG A 152 3.50 -4.93 10.36
C ARG A 152 2.80 -3.68 10.87
N VAL A 153 2.25 -2.86 9.98
CA VAL A 153 1.47 -1.67 10.34
C VAL A 153 0.28 -2.05 11.23
N VAL A 154 -0.51 -3.05 10.81
CA VAL A 154 -1.75 -3.44 11.51
C VAL A 154 -1.47 -4.15 12.84
N HIS A 155 -0.46 -5.04 12.91
CA HIS A 155 -0.28 -5.91 14.07
C HIS A 155 0.83 -5.47 15.03
N SER A 156 1.70 -4.55 14.64
CA SER A 156 2.86 -4.17 15.46
C SER A 156 3.26 -2.71 15.29
N ARG A 157 2.29 -1.85 14.95
CA ARG A 157 2.51 -0.40 14.79
C ARG A 157 3.66 -0.07 13.83
N GLY A 158 3.92 -0.93 12.85
CA GLY A 158 4.99 -0.76 11.87
C GLY A 158 6.39 -1.16 12.34
N VAL A 159 6.58 -1.80 13.49
CA VAL A 159 7.93 -2.24 13.93
C VAL A 159 8.40 -3.46 13.13
N VAL A 160 9.62 -3.44 12.60
CA VAL A 160 10.25 -4.53 11.83
C VAL A 160 11.62 -4.87 12.42
N HIS A 161 11.63 -5.68 13.47
CA HIS A 161 12.87 -6.05 14.15
C HIS A 161 13.72 -7.03 13.30
N PRO A 162 15.05 -6.83 13.17
CA PRO A 162 15.92 -7.67 12.33
C PRO A 162 16.02 -9.13 12.77
N VAL A 163 15.72 -9.43 14.04
CA VAL A 163 15.72 -10.81 14.56
C VAL A 163 14.43 -11.54 14.18
N ASP A 164 13.28 -10.89 14.40
CA ASP A 164 11.97 -11.53 14.24
C ASP A 164 11.48 -11.52 12.79
N TYR A 165 11.91 -10.52 11.99
CA TYR A 165 11.45 -10.27 10.63
C TYR A 165 12.61 -10.06 9.67
N LYS A 166 13.68 -10.86 9.82
CA LYS A 166 14.93 -10.72 9.06
C LYS A 166 14.73 -10.52 7.55
N GLU A 167 13.89 -11.34 6.93
CA GLU A 167 13.66 -11.26 5.48
C GLU A 167 13.04 -9.92 5.07
N LEU A 168 12.00 -9.46 5.79
CA LEU A 168 11.36 -8.18 5.51
C LEU A 168 12.30 -7.01 5.83
N PHE A 169 13.07 -7.11 6.92
CA PHE A 169 14.08 -6.12 7.29
C PHE A 169 15.14 -5.97 6.19
N ASP A 170 15.71 -7.08 5.72
CA ASP A 170 16.73 -7.09 4.67
C ASP A 170 16.17 -6.52 3.36
N LYS A 171 14.92 -6.88 3.00
CA LYS A 171 14.21 -6.31 1.86
C LYS A 171 14.02 -4.80 1.98
N LEU A 172 13.56 -4.31 3.13
CA LEU A 172 13.38 -2.87 3.38
C LEU A 172 14.71 -2.13 3.36
N LYS A 173 15.80 -2.70 3.91
CA LYS A 173 17.13 -2.09 3.86
C LYS A 173 17.75 -2.09 2.47
N TYR A 174 17.44 -3.08 1.64
CA TYR A 174 17.79 -3.05 0.23
C TYR A 174 16.98 -1.99 -0.51
N PHE A 175 15.66 -1.94 -0.28
CA PHE A 175 14.75 -0.98 -0.87
C PHE A 175 15.15 0.47 -0.55
N GLU A 176 15.46 0.76 0.72
CA GLU A 176 15.94 2.07 1.20
C GLU A 176 17.21 2.55 0.46
N LYS A 177 18.07 1.63 0.01
CA LYS A 177 19.29 1.97 -0.76
C LYS A 177 19.00 2.35 -2.21
N ILE A 178 17.96 1.76 -2.81
CA ILE A 178 17.62 1.98 -4.22
C ILE A 178 16.56 3.09 -4.39
N ASP A 179 15.73 3.29 -3.37
CA ASP A 179 14.70 4.31 -3.32
C ASP A 179 14.62 4.89 -1.89
N THR A 180 15.20 6.07 -1.74
CA THR A 180 15.30 6.78 -0.47
C THR A 180 14.04 7.59 -0.13
N ARG A 181 13.00 7.56 -0.97
CA ARG A 181 11.82 8.45 -0.86
C ARG A 181 10.49 7.72 -0.65
N THR A 182 10.50 6.40 -0.50
CA THR A 182 9.28 5.60 -0.36
C THR A 182 9.17 4.96 1.02
N PHE A 183 10.07 4.04 1.39
CA PHE A 183 10.06 3.41 2.72
C PHE A 183 11.43 3.45 3.36
N ARG A 184 11.45 3.62 4.69
CA ARG A 184 12.67 3.53 5.50
C ARG A 184 12.35 2.93 6.86
N LEU A 185 13.37 2.39 7.52
CA LEU A 185 13.33 2.10 8.96
C LEU A 185 14.10 3.16 9.74
N ASP A 186 13.52 3.67 10.82
CA ASP A 186 14.22 4.55 11.76
C ASP A 186 15.24 3.79 12.63
N THR A 187 15.86 4.48 13.60
CA THR A 187 16.84 3.90 14.53
C THR A 187 16.24 2.86 15.48
N TYR A 188 14.93 2.83 15.63
CA TYR A 188 14.18 1.88 16.47
C TYR A 188 13.49 0.79 15.63
N HIS A 189 13.82 0.71 14.33
CA HIS A 189 13.22 -0.22 13.38
C HIS A 189 11.71 -0.02 13.15
N GLN A 190 11.21 1.20 13.37
CA GLN A 190 9.86 1.59 13.01
C GLN A 190 9.81 2.00 11.54
N LEU A 191 8.75 1.57 10.85
CA LEU A 191 8.54 1.88 9.44
C LEU A 191 8.10 3.34 9.27
N LEU A 192 8.88 4.05 8.45
CA LEU A 192 8.63 5.40 7.99
C LEU A 192 8.17 5.36 6.54
N PHE A 193 6.99 5.91 6.31
CA PHE A 193 6.40 6.15 5.00
C PHE A 193 6.81 7.54 4.53
N LEU A 194 7.56 7.60 3.44
CA LEU A 194 8.12 8.83 2.89
C LEU A 194 7.24 9.36 1.74
N GLU A 195 7.62 10.50 1.17
CA GLU A 195 6.76 11.30 0.27
C GLU A 195 6.20 10.52 -0.94
N ASN A 196 6.94 9.56 -1.46
CA ASN A 196 6.53 8.77 -2.64
C ASN A 196 5.75 7.50 -2.26
N SER A 197 5.58 7.20 -0.97
CA SER A 197 4.98 5.94 -0.54
C SER A 197 3.54 5.75 -1.02
N SER A 198 2.69 6.77 -0.89
CA SER A 198 1.30 6.69 -1.34
C SER A 198 1.20 6.40 -2.84
N ASP A 199 1.98 7.10 -3.66
CA ASP A 199 2.02 6.91 -5.11
C ASP A 199 2.50 5.51 -5.47
N PHE A 200 3.56 5.02 -4.81
CA PHE A 200 4.05 3.65 -4.99
C PHE A 200 2.96 2.63 -4.67
N ILE A 201 2.32 2.75 -3.50
CA ILE A 201 1.26 1.85 -3.03
C ILE A 201 0.09 1.79 -4.03
N ILE A 202 -0.42 2.96 -4.43
CA ILE A 202 -1.58 3.10 -5.32
C ILE A 202 -1.22 2.52 -6.69
N ASN A 203 -0.06 2.89 -7.25
CA ASN A 203 0.32 2.41 -8.58
C ASN A 203 0.60 0.91 -8.61
N THR A 204 1.27 0.34 -7.61
CA THR A 204 1.51 -1.11 -7.53
C THR A 204 0.19 -1.88 -7.54
N CYS A 205 -0.79 -1.46 -6.72
CA CYS A 205 -2.08 -2.15 -6.65
C CYS A 205 -2.90 -1.95 -7.93
N LYS A 206 -2.84 -0.77 -8.56
CA LYS A 206 -3.50 -0.48 -9.85
C LYS A 206 -2.95 -1.34 -10.98
N LEU A 207 -1.63 -1.38 -11.12
CA LEU A 207 -0.93 -2.15 -12.17
C LEU A 207 -1.13 -3.65 -12.00
N LEU A 208 -1.16 -4.14 -10.76
CA LEU A 208 -1.49 -5.53 -10.48
C LEU A 208 -2.90 -5.87 -10.98
N LEU A 209 -3.92 -5.09 -10.58
CA LEU A 209 -5.29 -5.39 -11.00
C LEU A 209 -5.45 -5.30 -12.51
N ASP A 210 -4.84 -4.29 -13.15
CA ASP A 210 -4.83 -4.17 -14.61
C ASP A 210 -4.31 -5.44 -15.27
N SER A 211 -3.17 -5.95 -14.78
CA SER A 211 -2.56 -7.18 -15.27
C SER A 211 -3.49 -8.39 -15.11
N VAL A 212 -4.08 -8.55 -13.92
CA VAL A 212 -5.04 -9.65 -13.62
C VAL A 212 -6.24 -9.60 -14.56
N VAL A 213 -6.89 -8.44 -14.68
CA VAL A 213 -8.09 -8.27 -15.49
C VAL A 213 -7.78 -8.48 -16.96
N LYS A 214 -6.66 -7.94 -17.46
CA LYS A 214 -6.23 -8.13 -18.85
C LYS A 214 -6.07 -9.61 -19.18
N ILE A 215 -5.39 -10.38 -18.33
CA ILE A 215 -5.19 -11.82 -18.53
C ILE A 215 -6.53 -12.57 -18.56
N ILE A 216 -7.42 -12.29 -17.60
CA ILE A 216 -8.76 -12.91 -17.55
C ILE A 216 -9.56 -12.60 -18.81
N LEU A 217 -9.54 -11.35 -19.29
CA LEU A 217 -10.27 -10.94 -20.48
C LEU A 217 -9.78 -11.65 -21.73
N VAL A 218 -8.46 -11.67 -21.95
CA VAL A 218 -7.85 -12.37 -23.09
C VAL A 218 -8.22 -13.85 -23.07
N TYR A 219 -8.13 -14.51 -21.91
CA TYR A 219 -8.48 -15.92 -21.77
C TYR A 219 -9.98 -16.18 -22.04
N THR A 220 -10.86 -15.38 -21.47
CA THR A 220 -12.32 -15.56 -21.63
C THR A 220 -12.80 -15.24 -23.05
N GLU A 221 -12.16 -14.31 -23.75
CA GLU A 221 -12.44 -14.02 -25.16
C GLU A 221 -11.94 -15.15 -26.07
N ALA A 222 -10.74 -15.69 -25.83
CA ALA A 222 -10.23 -16.85 -26.57
C ALA A 222 -11.14 -18.08 -26.44
N LYS A 223 -11.65 -18.37 -25.23
CA LYS A 223 -12.54 -19.52 -24.98
C LYS A 223 -13.93 -19.37 -25.61
N ARG A 224 -14.40 -18.16 -25.91
CA ARG A 224 -15.68 -17.93 -26.61
C ARG A 224 -15.59 -18.17 -28.12
N ASN A 225 -14.39 -18.13 -28.69
CA ASN A 225 -14.15 -18.30 -30.11
C ASN A 225 -13.77 -19.76 -30.49
N LEU A 226 -13.73 -20.66 -29.50
CA LEU A 226 -13.52 -22.10 -29.63
C LEU A 226 -14.86 -22.83 -29.45
#